data_AF-A0A830EJX1-F1
#
_entry.id   AF-A0A830EJX1-F1
#
_cell.length_a   1.000
_cell.length_b   1.000
_cell.length_c   1.000
_cell.angle_alpha   90.00
_cell.angle_beta   90.00
_cell.angle_gamma   90.00
#
_symmetry.space_group_name_H-M   'P 1'
#
loop_
_entity.id
_entity.type
_entity.pdbx_description
1 polymer ?
#
loop_
_entity_poly.entity_id
_entity_poly.type
_entity_poly.pdbx_seq_one_letter_code
_entity_poly.pdbx_strand_id
1 'polypeptide(L)'
;MSLTQPVASDHQLARLLQIGIVLEEVVEARSAKHAEETGEKHEQAVLDLLEHAETESAEHRRQLEALIDDLEADTVPFEEIEMLVEAQYEADEDFDGVLYDQLCNEETAYKFYDDLIDAIEASDVTFTIDRERLLAVLSDIREDEAEGVEDVTDLMEDYQ
;
A
#
# COMPACT_ATOMS: atom_id res chain seq x y z
N MET A 1 -12.26 -2.11 -4.65
CA MET A 1 -13.17 -1.04 -5.18
C MET A 1 -12.32 -0.25 -6.15
N SER A 2 -12.76 -0.03 -7.39
CA SER A 2 -11.90 0.60 -8.41
C SER A 2 -11.96 2.12 -8.39
N LEU A 3 -10.82 2.79 -8.62
CA LEU A 3 -10.74 4.22 -8.95
C LEU A 3 -11.36 4.44 -10.34
N THR A 4 -12.68 4.36 -10.41
CA THR A 4 -13.46 4.37 -11.66
C THR A 4 -13.43 5.69 -12.44
N GLN A 5 -12.71 6.71 -11.96
CA GLN A 5 -12.59 8.00 -12.62
C GLN A 5 -11.11 8.35 -12.87
N PRO A 6 -10.76 8.78 -14.10
CA PRO A 6 -9.41 9.25 -14.40
C PRO A 6 -8.96 10.36 -13.46
N VAL A 7 -7.66 10.40 -13.16
CA VAL A 7 -7.08 11.46 -12.32
C VAL A 7 -7.10 12.78 -13.08
N ALA A 8 -7.80 13.79 -12.54
CA ALA A 8 -8.10 15.02 -13.26
C ALA A 8 -7.22 16.23 -12.88
N SER A 9 -6.32 16.11 -11.90
CA SER A 9 -5.43 17.21 -11.45
C SER A 9 -4.28 16.72 -10.56
N ASP A 10 -3.25 17.55 -10.41
CA ASP A 10 -2.14 17.32 -9.45
C ASP A 10 -2.64 17.24 -8.01
N HIS A 11 -3.62 18.06 -7.61
CA HIS A 11 -4.20 17.97 -6.26
C HIS A 11 -4.91 16.62 -6.03
N GLN A 12 -5.59 16.08 -7.05
CA GLN A 12 -6.19 14.76 -6.94
C GLN A 12 -5.11 13.67 -6.88
N LEU A 13 -4.07 13.79 -7.70
CA LEU A 13 -2.94 12.87 -7.68
C LEU A 13 -2.24 12.87 -6.32
N ALA A 14 -1.91 14.05 -5.78
CA ALA A 14 -1.30 14.20 -4.47
C ALA A 14 -2.14 13.52 -3.40
N ARG A 15 -3.46 13.71 -3.40
CA ARG A 15 -4.36 13.04 -2.45
C ARG A 15 -4.32 11.51 -2.58
N LEU A 16 -4.25 10.99 -3.79
CA LEU A 16 -4.15 9.54 -4.02
C LEU A 16 -2.80 9.00 -3.53
N LEU A 17 -1.70 9.69 -3.80
CA LEU A 17 -0.39 9.31 -3.25
C LEU A 17 -0.37 9.35 -1.71
N GLN A 18 -1.03 10.33 -1.09
CA GLN A 18 -1.19 10.36 0.36
C GLN A 18 -2.00 9.16 0.91
N ILE A 19 -3.03 8.71 0.18
CA ILE A 19 -3.76 7.49 0.52
C ILE A 19 -2.82 6.28 0.46
N GLY A 20 -1.98 6.19 -0.58
CA GLY A 20 -0.94 5.16 -0.67
C GLY A 20 -0.02 5.16 0.55
N ILE A 21 0.49 6.33 0.95
CA ILE A 21 1.34 6.46 2.16
C ILE A 21 0.66 5.91 3.41
N VAL A 22 -0.64 6.16 3.59
CA VAL A 22 -1.38 5.66 4.75
C VAL A 22 -1.60 4.15 4.66
N LEU A 23 -1.88 3.60 3.48
CA LEU A 23 -1.97 2.14 3.32
C LEU A 23 -0.65 1.46 3.68
N GLU A 24 0.47 1.99 3.22
CA GLU A 24 1.80 1.48 3.59
C GLU A 24 2.08 1.61 5.10
N GLU A 25 1.67 2.71 5.72
CA GLU A 25 1.85 2.89 7.16
C GLU A 25 1.04 1.88 7.97
N VAL A 26 -0.16 1.52 7.49
CA VAL A 26 -0.96 0.46 8.09
C VAL A 26 -0.28 -0.89 7.94
N VAL A 27 0.22 -1.25 6.75
CA VAL A 27 0.96 -2.51 6.53
C VAL A 27 2.19 -2.58 7.45
N GLU A 28 2.98 -1.51 7.49
CA GLU A 28 4.19 -1.40 8.34
C GLU A 28 3.85 -1.59 9.82
N ALA A 29 2.90 -0.81 10.35
CA ALA A 29 2.55 -0.84 11.76
C ALA A 29 1.95 -2.19 12.20
N ARG A 30 1.15 -2.81 11.33
CA ARG A 30 0.53 -4.12 11.62
C ARG A 30 1.56 -5.23 11.53
N SER A 31 2.44 -5.21 10.54
CA SER A 31 3.53 -6.18 10.40
C SER A 31 4.44 -6.18 11.62
N ALA A 32 4.86 -4.98 12.07
CA ALA A 32 5.66 -4.81 13.28
C ALA A 32 4.93 -5.36 14.53
N LYS A 33 3.65 -5.02 14.71
CA LYS A 33 2.84 -5.52 15.83
C LYS A 33 2.72 -7.05 15.82
N HIS A 34 2.44 -7.64 14.66
CA HIS A 34 2.34 -9.09 14.53
C HIS A 34 3.67 -9.79 14.80
N ALA A 35 4.79 -9.19 14.39
CA ALA A 35 6.11 -9.74 14.67
C ALA A 35 6.41 -9.75 16.18
N GLU A 36 6.01 -8.71 16.92
CA GLU A 36 6.13 -8.66 18.38
C GLU A 36 5.24 -9.70 19.11
N GLU A 37 4.07 -10.01 18.55
CA GLU A 37 3.08 -10.93 19.16
C GLU A 37 3.30 -12.41 18.78
N THR A 38 4.02 -12.68 17.69
CA THR A 38 4.30 -14.04 17.20
C THR A 38 5.32 -14.76 18.12
N GLY A 39 5.06 -16.04 18.45
CA GLY A 39 5.75 -16.85 19.48
C GLY A 39 6.45 -18.15 18.97
N GLU A 40 7.45 -18.68 19.72
CA GLU A 40 8.52 -19.68 19.38
C GLU A 40 8.25 -20.93 18.49
N LYS A 41 7.03 -21.25 18.03
CA LYS A 41 6.74 -22.56 17.41
C LYS A 41 6.55 -22.62 15.88
N HIS A 42 6.25 -21.50 15.24
CA HIS A 42 6.06 -21.41 13.77
C HIS A 42 6.73 -20.12 13.21
N GLU A 43 7.65 -19.56 14.00
CA GLU A 43 7.97 -18.14 14.04
C GLU A 43 8.81 -17.66 12.86
N GLN A 44 9.90 -18.33 12.49
CA GLN A 44 10.93 -17.65 11.69
C GLN A 44 10.47 -17.23 10.30
N ALA A 45 9.78 -18.10 9.55
CA ALA A 45 9.29 -17.73 8.22
C ALA A 45 8.21 -16.64 8.26
N VAL A 46 7.36 -16.65 9.29
CA VAL A 46 6.35 -15.59 9.51
C VAL A 46 7.04 -14.29 9.93
N LEU A 47 8.02 -14.34 10.83
CA LEU A 47 8.80 -13.18 11.25
C LEU A 47 9.59 -12.58 10.09
N ASP A 48 10.26 -13.41 9.29
CA ASP A 48 11.01 -12.96 8.11
C ASP A 48 10.07 -12.25 7.13
N LEU A 49 8.87 -12.78 6.92
CA LEU A 49 7.84 -12.17 6.09
C LEU A 49 7.37 -10.82 6.65
N LEU A 50 7.07 -10.75 7.95
CA LEU A 50 6.58 -9.52 8.58
C LEU A 50 7.66 -8.44 8.64
N GLU A 51 8.92 -8.79 8.93
CA GLU A 51 10.06 -7.86 8.89
C GLU A 51 10.32 -7.35 7.47
N HIS A 52 10.11 -8.20 6.47
CA HIS A 52 10.22 -7.81 5.07
C HIS A 52 9.14 -6.80 4.69
N ALA A 53 7.88 -7.10 4.98
CA ALA A 53 6.75 -6.21 4.71
C ALA A 53 6.90 -4.86 5.43
N GLU A 54 7.31 -4.86 6.69
CA GLU A 54 7.60 -3.63 7.43
C GLU A 54 8.66 -2.76 6.71
N THR A 55 9.75 -3.39 6.28
CA THR A 55 10.86 -2.68 5.62
C THR A 55 10.45 -2.14 4.25
N GLU A 56 9.69 -2.94 3.51
CA GLU A 56 9.24 -2.65 2.16
C GLU A 56 8.24 -1.49 2.14
N SER A 57 7.16 -1.59 2.93
CA SER A 57 6.18 -0.51 3.06
C SER A 57 6.82 0.81 3.51
N ALA A 58 7.80 0.75 4.42
CA ALA A 58 8.55 1.93 4.83
C ALA A 58 9.36 2.56 3.68
N GLU A 59 9.84 1.77 2.71
CA GLU A 59 10.50 2.26 1.50
C GLU A 59 9.49 2.83 0.50
N HIS A 60 8.37 2.15 0.28
CA HIS A 60 7.29 2.65 -0.57
C HIS A 60 6.78 4.01 -0.09
N ARG A 61 6.59 4.20 1.23
CA ARG A 61 6.25 5.52 1.80
C ARG A 61 7.24 6.61 1.39
N ARG A 62 8.54 6.35 1.50
CA ARG A 62 9.58 7.33 1.12
C ARG A 62 9.53 7.65 -0.37
N GLN A 63 9.28 6.64 -1.21
CA GLN A 63 9.15 6.83 -2.64
C GLN A 63 7.92 7.68 -2.99
N LEU A 64 6.78 7.44 -2.35
CA LEU A 64 5.55 8.23 -2.51
C LEU A 64 5.70 9.66 -2.01
N GLU A 65 6.34 9.86 -0.84
CA GLU A 65 6.69 11.18 -0.32
C GLU A 65 7.54 11.96 -1.33
N ALA A 66 8.53 11.31 -1.94
CA ALA A 66 9.36 11.94 -2.95
C ALA A 66 8.57 12.30 -4.23
N LEU A 67 7.56 11.50 -4.61
CA LEU A 67 6.66 11.86 -5.71
C LEU A 67 5.77 13.06 -5.35
N ILE A 68 5.28 13.14 -4.12
CA ILE A 68 4.48 14.27 -3.63
C ILE A 68 5.30 15.55 -3.58
N ASP A 69 6.54 15.50 -3.11
CA ASP A 69 7.45 16.66 -3.06
C ASP A 69 7.70 17.28 -4.45
N ASP A 70 7.62 16.47 -5.51
CA ASP A 70 7.77 16.90 -6.89
C ASP A 70 6.45 17.42 -7.50
N LEU A 71 5.30 17.22 -6.84
CA LEU A 71 4.01 17.80 -7.25
C LEU A 71 3.87 19.21 -6.69
N GLU A 72 3.54 20.18 -7.55
CA GLU A 72 3.20 21.53 -7.12
C GLU A 72 1.75 21.62 -6.59
N ALA A 73 1.41 20.80 -5.60
CA ALA A 73 0.06 20.67 -5.05
C ALA A 73 0.01 20.84 -3.52
N ASP A 74 -1.07 21.46 -3.04
CA ASP A 74 -1.37 21.49 -1.60
C ASP A 74 -1.78 20.09 -1.13
N THR A 75 -1.14 19.59 -0.09
CA THR A 75 -1.46 18.31 0.54
C THR A 75 -2.52 18.47 1.64
N VAL A 76 -3.29 17.42 1.87
CA VAL A 76 -4.29 17.37 2.95
C VAL A 76 -3.61 16.94 4.27
N PRO A 77 -4.09 17.37 5.46
CA PRO A 77 -3.56 16.88 6.73
C PRO A 77 -3.68 15.36 6.86
N PHE A 78 -2.67 14.74 7.48
CA PHE A 78 -2.58 13.29 7.65
C PHE A 78 -3.83 12.68 8.30
N GLU A 79 -4.31 13.26 9.41
CA GLU A 79 -5.51 12.78 10.13
C GLU A 79 -6.76 12.69 9.24
N GLU A 80 -6.89 13.54 8.22
CA GLU A 80 -8.02 13.48 7.29
C GLU A 80 -7.86 12.33 6.28
N ILE A 81 -6.62 12.00 5.88
CA ILE A 81 -6.36 10.87 4.99
C ILE A 81 -6.54 9.54 5.71
N GLU A 82 -6.06 9.44 6.96
CA GLU A 82 -6.27 8.26 7.82
C GLU A 82 -7.75 7.90 7.93
N MET A 83 -8.59 8.87 8.27
CA MET A 83 -10.04 8.68 8.33
C MET A 83 -10.67 8.21 7.00
N LEU A 84 -10.11 8.60 5.86
CA LEU A 84 -10.60 8.15 4.55
C LEU A 84 -10.20 6.70 4.28
N VAL A 85 -9.00 6.31 4.71
CA VAL A 85 -8.51 4.93 4.57
C VAL A 85 -9.32 4.01 5.47
N GLU A 86 -9.51 4.35 6.75
CA GLU A 86 -10.35 3.59 7.68
C GLU A 86 -11.75 3.35 7.09
N ALA A 87 -12.40 4.40 6.57
CA ALA A 87 -13.74 4.29 6.01
C ALA A 87 -13.82 3.44 4.73
N GLN A 88 -12.71 3.27 4.01
CA GLN A 88 -12.69 2.68 2.66
C GLN A 88 -12.05 1.29 2.60
N TYR A 89 -11.10 1.00 3.50
CA TYR A 89 -10.20 -0.15 3.42
C TYR A 89 -10.14 -0.99 4.69
N GLU A 90 -10.60 -0.50 5.84
CA GLU A 90 -10.70 -1.37 7.02
C GLU A 90 -11.84 -2.38 6.86
N ALA A 91 -11.52 -3.65 7.06
CA ALA A 91 -12.47 -4.74 7.12
C ALA A 91 -12.78 -5.10 8.58
N ASP A 92 -14.02 -5.55 8.85
CA ASP A 92 -14.51 -5.89 10.20
C ASP A 92 -13.51 -6.79 10.98
N GLU A 93 -13.12 -6.36 12.18
CA GLU A 93 -11.98 -6.78 13.03
C GLU A 93 -11.98 -8.24 13.57
N ASP A 94 -12.55 -9.22 12.89
CA ASP A 94 -12.48 -10.64 13.30
C ASP A 94 -11.52 -11.42 12.38
N PHE A 95 -10.24 -11.02 12.39
CA PHE A 95 -9.16 -11.75 11.68
C PHE A 95 -8.42 -12.68 12.65
N ASP A 96 -8.84 -13.94 12.66
CA ASP A 96 -8.30 -14.99 13.55
C ASP A 96 -6.86 -15.47 13.16
N GLY A 97 -6.16 -14.80 12.23
CA GLY A 97 -4.81 -15.21 11.83
C GLY A 97 -3.92 -14.11 11.24
N VAL A 98 -2.72 -13.96 11.78
CA VAL A 98 -1.65 -13.03 11.33
C VAL A 98 -1.46 -13.06 9.80
N LEU A 99 -1.34 -14.25 9.21
CA LEU A 99 -1.15 -14.38 7.76
C LEU A 99 -2.38 -13.93 6.95
N TYR A 100 -3.59 -14.19 7.44
CA TYR A 100 -4.79 -13.72 6.74
C TYR A 100 -4.87 -12.20 6.80
N ASP A 101 -4.52 -11.63 7.94
CA ASP A 101 -4.49 -10.19 8.12
C ASP A 101 -3.44 -9.53 7.22
N GLN A 102 -2.24 -10.10 7.16
CA GLN A 102 -1.20 -9.66 6.26
C GLN A 102 -1.67 -9.72 4.81
N LEU A 103 -2.20 -10.88 4.37
CA LEU A 103 -2.73 -11.06 3.02
C LEU A 103 -3.74 -9.97 2.65
N CYS A 104 -4.63 -9.62 3.59
CA CYS A 104 -5.63 -8.58 3.36
C CYS A 104 -5.01 -7.19 3.16
N ASN A 105 -3.95 -6.86 3.88
CA ASN A 105 -3.24 -5.59 3.74
C ASN A 105 -2.53 -5.51 2.37
N GLU A 106 -1.72 -6.52 2.04
CA GLU A 106 -1.01 -6.64 0.75
C GLU A 106 -1.99 -6.58 -0.44
N GLU A 107 -3.08 -7.37 -0.39
CA GLU A 107 -4.09 -7.35 -1.46
C GLU A 107 -4.76 -5.98 -1.62
N THR A 108 -4.88 -5.22 -0.53
CA THR A 108 -5.53 -3.92 -0.54
C THR A 108 -4.63 -2.87 -1.16
N ALA A 109 -3.34 -2.84 -0.76
CA ALA A 109 -2.34 -1.98 -1.35
C ALA A 109 -2.11 -2.32 -2.83
N TYR A 110 -1.91 -3.59 -3.18
CA TYR A 110 -1.84 -4.07 -4.57
C TYR A 110 -3.00 -3.54 -5.43
N LYS A 111 -4.25 -3.76 -4.99
CA LYS A 111 -5.44 -3.31 -5.75
C LYS A 111 -5.49 -1.79 -5.86
N PHE A 112 -5.11 -1.08 -4.81
CA PHE A 112 -5.04 0.38 -4.83
C PHE A 112 -4.07 0.90 -5.90
N TYR A 113 -2.85 0.34 -5.97
CA TYR A 113 -1.87 0.76 -6.96
C TYR A 113 -2.26 0.37 -8.38
N ASP A 114 -2.81 -0.83 -8.59
CA ASP A 114 -3.36 -1.26 -9.88
C ASP A 114 -4.42 -0.26 -10.39
N ASP A 115 -5.38 0.08 -9.52
CA ASP A 115 -6.43 1.06 -9.83
C ASP A 115 -5.88 2.48 -10.05
N LEU A 116 -4.83 2.88 -9.30
CA LEU A 116 -4.22 4.20 -9.43
C LEU A 116 -3.47 4.35 -10.75
N ILE A 117 -2.69 3.33 -11.12
CA ILE A 117 -1.98 3.26 -12.39
C ILE A 117 -3.00 3.36 -13.54
N ASP A 118 -4.05 2.54 -13.52
CA ASP A 118 -5.13 2.58 -14.51
C ASP A 118 -5.77 3.98 -14.63
N ALA A 119 -6.04 4.63 -13.49
CA ALA A 119 -6.63 5.97 -13.45
C ALA A 119 -5.69 7.07 -13.98
N ILE A 120 -4.37 6.92 -13.78
CA ILE A 120 -3.34 7.81 -14.33
C ILE A 120 -3.19 7.56 -15.82
N GLU A 121 -3.14 6.31 -16.27
CA GLU A 121 -3.06 5.92 -17.69
C GLU A 121 -4.25 6.43 -18.50
N ALA A 122 -5.46 6.34 -17.94
CA ALA A 122 -6.68 6.86 -18.53
C ALA A 122 -6.80 8.41 -18.50
N SER A 123 -5.86 9.11 -17.84
CA SER A 123 -5.89 10.56 -17.75
C SER A 123 -5.34 11.26 -19.00
N ASP A 124 -6.11 12.24 -19.48
CA ASP A 124 -5.72 13.19 -20.53
C ASP A 124 -5.02 14.45 -19.97
N VAL A 125 -4.81 14.53 -18.64
CA VAL A 125 -4.21 15.69 -17.97
C VAL A 125 -2.69 15.63 -18.03
N THR A 126 -2.05 16.79 -18.17
CA THR A 126 -0.60 16.93 -18.00
C THR A 126 -0.31 17.24 -16.54
N PHE A 127 0.31 16.30 -15.83
CA PHE A 127 0.78 16.49 -14.47
C PHE A 127 2.03 17.37 -14.43
N THR A 128 2.30 18.01 -13.29
CA THR A 128 3.56 18.75 -13.07
C THR A 128 4.76 17.83 -12.94
N ILE A 129 4.55 16.63 -12.40
CA ILE A 129 5.56 15.57 -12.33
C ILE A 129 5.71 14.84 -13.68
N ASP A 130 6.91 14.29 -13.92
CA ASP A 130 7.16 13.40 -15.04
C ASP A 130 6.33 12.12 -14.94
N ARG A 131 5.45 11.91 -15.93
CA ARG A 131 4.50 10.79 -15.95
C ARG A 131 5.19 9.43 -16.08
N GLU A 132 6.30 9.36 -16.83
CA GLU A 132 7.04 8.09 -16.99
C GLU A 132 7.67 7.67 -15.67
N ARG A 133 8.29 8.61 -14.94
CA ARG A 133 8.82 8.36 -13.60
C ARG A 133 7.73 8.00 -12.60
N LEU A 134 6.61 8.72 -12.60
CA LEU A 134 5.47 8.43 -11.71
C LEU A 134 4.98 6.99 -11.92
N LEU A 135 4.72 6.61 -13.16
CA LEU A 135 4.23 5.26 -13.49
C LEU A 135 5.28 4.18 -13.20
N ALA A 136 6.57 4.46 -13.41
CA ALA A 136 7.63 3.53 -13.08
C ALA A 136 7.65 3.22 -11.57
N VAL A 137 7.68 4.25 -10.72
CA VAL A 137 7.68 4.07 -9.26
C VAL A 137 6.43 3.34 -8.78
N LEU A 138 5.24 3.75 -9.26
CA LEU A 138 4.00 3.07 -8.87
C LEU A 138 3.94 1.62 -9.37
N SER A 139 4.53 1.32 -10.52
CA SER A 139 4.56 -0.05 -11.05
C SER A 139 5.52 -0.93 -10.26
N ASP A 140 6.67 -0.40 -9.83
CA ASP A 140 7.62 -1.10 -8.97
C ASP A 140 6.92 -1.46 -7.64
N ILE A 141 6.25 -0.49 -7.00
CA ILE A 141 5.46 -0.72 -5.78
C ILE A 141 4.36 -1.77 -6.03
N ARG A 142 3.59 -1.66 -7.12
CA ARG A 142 2.53 -2.64 -7.47
C ARG A 142 3.07 -4.06 -7.69
N GLU A 143 4.32 -4.20 -8.13
CA GLU A 143 4.98 -5.49 -8.33
C GLU A 143 5.44 -6.07 -7.00
N ASP A 144 6.06 -5.26 -6.14
CA ASP A 144 6.44 -5.63 -4.77
C ASP A 144 5.20 -6.13 -3.97
N GLU A 145 4.11 -5.37 -3.97
CA GLU A 145 2.84 -5.74 -3.33
C GLU A 145 2.23 -7.05 -3.89
N ALA A 146 2.43 -7.32 -5.18
CA ALA A 146 1.98 -8.57 -5.78
C ALA A 146 2.84 -9.76 -5.32
N GLU A 147 4.15 -9.56 -5.15
CA GLU A 147 5.06 -10.54 -4.57
C GLU A 147 4.71 -10.78 -3.09
N GLY A 148 4.41 -9.74 -2.32
CA GLY A 148 3.93 -9.86 -0.94
C GLY A 148 2.66 -10.71 -0.81
N VAL A 149 1.67 -10.52 -1.71
CA VAL A 149 0.47 -11.38 -1.79
C VAL A 149 0.84 -12.85 -2.07
N GLU A 150 1.76 -13.10 -3.00
CA GLU A 150 2.23 -14.45 -3.36
C GLU A 150 2.94 -15.11 -2.17
N ASP A 151 3.88 -14.41 -1.54
CA ASP A 151 4.65 -14.88 -0.38
C ASP A 151 3.75 -15.27 0.80
N VAL A 152 2.76 -14.44 1.12
CA VAL A 152 1.79 -14.76 2.19
C VAL A 152 0.95 -15.98 1.80
N THR A 153 0.50 -16.06 0.55
CA THR A 153 -0.32 -17.17 0.07
C THR A 153 0.44 -18.49 0.11
N ASP A 154 1.67 -18.51 -0.39
CA ASP A 154 2.55 -19.68 -0.37
C ASP A 154 2.81 -20.14 1.07
N LEU A 155 3.07 -19.20 1.98
CA LEU A 155 3.27 -19.51 3.38
C LEU A 155 2.00 -20.08 4.02
N MET A 156 0.82 -19.55 3.69
CA MET A 156 -0.46 -20.11 4.14
C MET A 156 -0.70 -21.54 3.62
N GLU A 157 -0.32 -21.85 2.38
CA GLU A 157 -0.41 -23.21 1.83
C GLU A 157 0.51 -24.19 2.55
N ASP A 158 1.74 -23.78 2.89
CA ASP A 158 2.70 -24.59 3.65
C ASP A 158 2.20 -24.94 5.06
N TYR A 159 1.26 -24.16 5.61
CA TYR A 159 0.64 -24.38 6.92
C TYR A 159 -0.69 -25.17 6.90
N GLN A 160 -1.18 -25.61 5.72
CA GLN A 160 -2.41 -26.44 5.58
C GLN A 160 -2.17 -27.94 5.85
#